data_AF-A0A7C5JP13-F1
#
_entry.id   AF-A0A7C5JP13-F1
#
_cell.length_a   1.000
_cell.length_b   1.000
_cell.length_c   1.000
_cell.angle_alpha   90.00
_cell.angle_beta   90.00
_cell.angle_gamma   90.00
#
_symmetry.space_group_name_H-M   'P 1'
#
loop_
_entity.id
_entity.type
_entity.pdbx_description
1 polymer ?
#
loop_
_entity_poly.entity_id
_entity_poly.type
_entity_poly.pdbx_seq_one_letter_code
_entity_poly.pdbx_strand_id
1 'polypeptide(L)'
;MKGTTSISVPVGNREIIIESGVLAKQSAGAVTVRLEDTVVFTAVTFSKEIDTEKDYFPLQVEYREKFYAAGKFPGGFFKRESRPTEKEILTARMTDRPIRPLFPHSYRNEVQVNSMVLSADGENDSDVLCIIGASSALTLSEIPFLGPVGGVRVGRVKGQFIINPTFTQRVESDIDLVYACTAEMPVMIEGSANEVEEPVIIEAMRFAHSECIKLIEAQLELRRRMGLPAKIAQVVDMEDRILTGILRETAEPLLNDALRIQDMRARENRIAEVKKSVFAKVVEKYPVVTEIVFNMAFD
;
A
#
# COMPACT_ATOMS: atom_id res chain seq x y z
N MET A 1 16.24 -15.81 -15.73
CA MET A 1 17.59 -15.42 -16.20
C MET A 1 18.63 -16.05 -15.26
N LYS A 2 19.93 -16.10 -15.62
CA LYS A 2 20.95 -16.54 -14.64
C LYS A 2 20.94 -15.60 -13.43
N GLY A 3 20.82 -16.15 -12.21
CA GLY A 3 20.75 -15.38 -10.97
C GLY A 3 19.35 -14.86 -10.60
N THR A 4 18.30 -15.29 -11.32
CA THR A 4 16.92 -15.04 -10.92
C THR A 4 16.50 -16.05 -9.86
N THR A 5 15.87 -15.57 -8.78
CA THR A 5 15.08 -16.40 -7.87
C THR A 5 13.61 -16.18 -8.22
N SER A 6 12.87 -17.27 -8.41
CA SER A 6 11.46 -17.21 -8.78
C SER A 6 10.59 -18.12 -7.91
N ILE A 7 9.31 -17.77 -7.85
CA ILE A 7 8.26 -18.60 -7.28
C ILE A 7 6.99 -18.49 -8.12
N SER A 8 6.36 -19.63 -8.37
CA SER A 8 5.04 -19.77 -9.00
C SER A 8 3.98 -20.00 -7.94
N VAL A 9 2.84 -19.34 -8.11
CA VAL A 9 1.70 -19.45 -7.18
C VAL A 9 0.42 -19.70 -7.97
N PRO A 10 -0.29 -20.81 -7.73
CA PRO A 10 -1.61 -21.01 -8.30
C PRO A 10 -2.60 -20.05 -7.62
N VAL A 11 -3.22 -19.19 -8.41
CA VAL A 11 -4.19 -18.18 -7.97
C VAL A 11 -5.43 -18.27 -8.86
N GLY A 12 -6.53 -18.74 -8.28
CA GLY A 12 -7.69 -19.20 -9.05
C GLY A 12 -7.30 -20.32 -10.04
N ASN A 13 -7.58 -20.10 -11.33
CA ASN A 13 -7.31 -21.07 -12.40
C ASN A 13 -5.99 -20.79 -13.15
N ARG A 14 -5.21 -19.81 -12.70
CA ARG A 14 -4.00 -19.34 -13.38
C ARG A 14 -2.83 -19.27 -12.41
N GLU A 15 -1.66 -19.00 -12.95
CA GLU A 15 -0.44 -18.91 -12.16
C GLU A 15 0.10 -17.48 -12.16
N ILE A 16 0.44 -16.99 -10.96
CA ILE A 16 1.20 -15.75 -10.79
C ILE A 16 2.64 -16.12 -10.48
N ILE A 17 3.57 -15.52 -11.21
CA ILE A 17 5.01 -15.75 -11.05
C ILE A 17 5.65 -14.48 -10.51
N ILE A 18 6.39 -14.61 -9.42
CA ILE A 18 7.14 -13.52 -8.80
C ILE A 18 8.63 -13.83 -8.94
N GLU A 19 9.38 -12.92 -9.57
CA GLU A 19 10.82 -13.08 -9.79
C GLU A 19 11.62 -11.90 -9.22
N SER A 20 12.82 -12.16 -8.71
CA SER A 20 13.76 -11.15 -8.22
C SER A 20 15.21 -11.54 -8.45
N GLY A 21 16.15 -10.63 -8.14
CA GLY A 21 17.59 -10.89 -8.08
C GLY A 21 18.41 -10.39 -9.28
N VAL A 22 17.78 -10.03 -10.40
CA VAL A 22 18.50 -9.61 -11.62
C VAL A 22 18.35 -8.13 -11.94
N LEU A 23 17.13 -7.60 -11.89
CA LEU A 23 16.83 -6.21 -12.24
C LEU A 23 16.99 -5.26 -11.04
N ALA A 24 17.40 -4.02 -11.32
CA ALA A 24 17.49 -2.92 -10.36
C ALA A 24 18.17 -3.26 -9.02
N LYS A 25 19.33 -3.91 -9.06
CA LYS A 25 20.10 -4.34 -7.87
C LYS A 25 20.52 -3.21 -6.90
N GLN A 26 20.44 -1.96 -7.34
CA GLN A 26 20.74 -0.79 -6.51
C GLN A 26 19.50 -0.26 -5.75
N SER A 27 18.30 -0.74 -6.08
CA SER A 27 17.10 -0.46 -5.31
C SER A 27 17.11 -1.24 -3.99
N ALA A 28 16.30 -0.82 -3.03
CA ALA A 28 16.16 -1.54 -1.77
C ALA A 28 15.46 -2.89 -1.97
N GLY A 29 14.54 -2.98 -2.93
CA GLY A 29 13.91 -4.22 -3.36
C GLY A 29 13.33 -4.07 -4.76
N ALA A 30 13.40 -5.12 -5.57
CA ALA A 30 12.83 -5.11 -6.91
C ALA A 30 12.31 -6.49 -7.29
N VAL A 31 11.16 -6.51 -7.97
CA VAL A 31 10.53 -7.74 -8.47
C VAL A 31 9.90 -7.52 -9.83
N THR A 32 9.73 -8.60 -10.57
CA THR A 32 8.73 -8.70 -11.64
C THR A 32 7.62 -9.64 -11.21
N VAL A 33 6.38 -9.22 -11.40
CA VAL A 33 5.18 -10.05 -11.19
C VAL A 33 4.54 -10.28 -12.55
N ARG A 34 4.23 -11.54 -12.85
CA ARG A 34 3.68 -11.96 -14.13
C ARG A 34 2.42 -12.78 -13.93
N LEU A 35 1.40 -12.47 -14.73
CA LEU A 35 0.20 -13.28 -14.94
C LEU A 35 0.08 -13.47 -16.45
N GLU A 36 0.18 -14.73 -16.90
CA GLU A 36 0.32 -15.04 -18.33
C GLU A 36 1.45 -14.23 -18.99
N ASP A 37 1.14 -13.41 -20.00
CA ASP A 37 2.09 -12.57 -20.72
C ASP A 37 2.06 -11.10 -20.24
N THR A 38 1.21 -10.78 -19.25
CA THR A 38 1.21 -9.47 -18.59
C THR A 38 2.25 -9.42 -17.47
N VAL A 39 3.18 -8.46 -17.55
CA VAL A 39 4.33 -8.33 -16.65
C VAL A 39 4.40 -6.92 -16.07
N VAL A 40 4.43 -6.83 -14.75
CA VAL A 40 4.70 -5.59 -14.00
C VAL A 40 6.04 -5.71 -13.30
N PHE A 41 6.90 -4.72 -13.50
CA PHE A 41 8.11 -4.55 -12.71
C PHE A 41 7.87 -3.51 -11.62
N THR A 42 8.28 -3.81 -10.40
CA THR A 42 8.22 -2.88 -9.27
C THR A 42 9.58 -2.79 -8.61
N ALA A 43 10.04 -1.57 -8.32
CA ALA A 43 11.21 -1.29 -7.50
C ALA A 43 10.87 -0.34 -6.37
N VAL A 44 11.48 -0.55 -5.20
CA VAL A 44 11.33 0.30 -4.03
C VAL A 44 12.66 0.90 -3.62
N THR A 45 12.64 2.18 -3.28
CA THR A 45 13.79 2.93 -2.78
C THR A 45 13.39 3.74 -1.57
N PHE A 46 14.35 4.07 -0.72
CA PHE A 46 14.10 4.88 0.47
C PHE A 46 15.26 5.84 0.75
N SER A 47 14.99 6.91 1.49
CA SER A 47 16.03 7.81 2.00
C SER A 47 16.76 7.19 3.19
N LYS A 48 18.09 7.30 3.25
CA LYS A 48 18.86 6.81 4.40
C LYS A 48 18.68 7.68 5.65
N GLU A 49 18.49 8.98 5.43
CA GLU A 49 18.29 9.96 6.49
C GLU A 49 16.80 10.32 6.58
N ILE A 50 16.35 10.60 7.80
CA ILE A 50 15.00 11.11 8.07
C ILE A 50 15.04 12.61 7.84
N ASP A 51 14.07 13.12 7.09
CA ASP A 51 13.83 14.55 6.96
C ASP A 51 13.15 15.07 8.23
N THR A 52 13.92 15.72 9.10
CA THR A 52 13.42 16.19 10.41
C THR A 52 12.47 17.37 10.31
N GLU A 53 12.31 17.97 9.12
CA GLU A 53 11.34 19.04 8.88
C GLU A 53 9.94 18.49 8.55
N LYS A 54 9.82 17.20 8.21
CA LYS A 54 8.55 16.53 7.92
C LYS A 54 8.00 15.84 9.16
N ASP A 55 6.76 16.16 9.50
CA ASP A 55 5.99 15.53 10.59
C ASP A 55 5.19 14.30 10.15
N TYR A 56 5.12 14.02 8.84
CA TYR A 56 4.36 12.93 8.24
C TYR A 56 5.24 11.87 7.56
N PHE A 57 4.67 10.70 7.28
CA PHE A 57 5.35 9.63 6.52
C PHE A 57 5.26 9.87 5.00
N PRO A 58 6.39 10.17 4.31
CA PRO A 58 6.38 10.45 2.87
C PRO A 58 6.49 9.15 2.07
N LEU A 59 5.34 8.52 1.81
CA LEU A 59 5.20 7.42 0.87
C LEU A 59 4.64 7.94 -0.46
N GLN A 60 5.36 7.66 -1.54
CA GLN A 60 4.93 7.89 -2.92
C GLN A 60 4.84 6.57 -3.67
N VAL A 61 3.72 6.35 -4.34
CA VAL A 61 3.51 5.20 -5.21
C VAL A 61 3.24 5.69 -6.61
N GLU A 62 4.02 5.20 -7.56
CA GLU A 62 3.81 5.45 -8.99
C GLU A 62 3.51 4.15 -9.71
N TYR A 63 2.59 4.22 -10.64
CA TYR A 63 2.30 3.14 -11.57
C TYR A 63 2.23 3.71 -12.99
N ARG A 64 2.99 3.10 -13.90
CA ARG A 64 3.13 3.57 -15.29
C ARG A 64 2.86 2.45 -16.29
N GLU A 65 1.93 2.70 -17.20
CA GLU A 65 1.70 1.87 -18.37
C GLU A 65 2.57 2.37 -19.53
N LYS A 66 3.43 1.50 -20.06
CA LYS A 66 4.29 1.84 -21.19
C LYS A 66 3.62 1.42 -22.48
N PHE A 67 3.62 2.28 -23.50
CA PHE A 67 2.98 1.93 -24.78
C PHE A 67 3.64 0.73 -25.46
N TYR A 68 4.96 0.57 -25.25
CA TYR A 68 5.69 -0.60 -25.75
C TYR A 68 5.19 -1.91 -25.13
N ALA A 69 4.59 -1.90 -23.94
CA ALA A 69 4.07 -3.10 -23.30
C ALA A 69 2.97 -3.75 -24.14
N ALA A 70 2.23 -2.94 -24.90
CA ALA A 70 1.22 -3.39 -25.87
C ALA A 70 1.73 -3.36 -27.32
N GLY A 71 3.03 -3.21 -27.56
CA GLY A 71 3.62 -3.14 -28.90
C GLY A 71 3.22 -1.90 -29.70
N LYS A 72 2.84 -0.79 -29.04
CA LYS A 72 2.36 0.44 -29.69
C LYS A 72 3.32 1.60 -29.50
N PHE A 73 3.28 2.55 -30.44
CA PHE A 73 3.91 3.87 -30.26
C PHE A 73 2.94 4.82 -29.55
N PRO A 74 3.44 5.73 -28.68
CA PRO A 74 2.59 6.76 -28.10
C PRO A 74 1.92 7.64 -29.17
N GLY A 75 0.60 7.83 -29.04
CA GLY A 75 -0.19 8.57 -30.02
C GLY A 75 0.08 10.07 -30.05
N GLY A 76 0.49 10.67 -28.92
CA GLY A 76 0.66 12.11 -28.75
C GLY A 76 1.76 12.76 -29.61
N PHE A 77 1.77 14.09 -29.64
CA PHE A 77 2.72 14.88 -30.45
C PHE A 77 4.18 14.55 -30.15
N PHE A 78 4.55 14.48 -28.87
CA PHE A 78 5.93 14.22 -28.43
C PHE A 78 6.38 12.76 -28.56
N LYS A 79 5.49 11.84 -28.98
CA LYS A 79 5.77 10.40 -29.11
C LYS A 79 6.39 9.76 -27.85
N ARG A 80 6.00 10.26 -26.68
CA ARG A 80 6.47 9.82 -25.36
C ARG A 80 5.34 9.85 -24.34
N GLU A 81 5.38 8.94 -23.36
CA GLU A 81 4.53 9.00 -22.19
C GLU A 81 4.85 10.23 -21.34
N SER A 82 3.82 11.00 -21.01
CA SER A 82 3.95 12.22 -20.23
C SER A 82 3.26 12.02 -18.88
N ARG A 83 2.23 12.82 -18.59
CA ARG A 83 1.49 12.76 -17.33
C ARG A 83 0.80 11.40 -17.15
N PRO A 84 0.64 10.93 -15.91
CA PRO A 84 -0.17 9.75 -15.62
C PRO A 84 -1.60 9.93 -16.12
N THR A 85 -2.18 8.89 -16.68
CA THR A 85 -3.60 8.78 -17.00
C THR A 85 -4.42 8.57 -15.72
N GLU A 86 -5.75 8.70 -15.83
CA GLU A 86 -6.66 8.42 -14.72
C GLU A 86 -6.51 6.98 -14.21
N LYS A 87 -6.44 5.99 -15.13
CA LYS A 87 -6.17 4.60 -14.77
C LYS A 87 -4.86 4.46 -14.01
N GLU A 88 -3.78 5.08 -14.50
CA GLU A 88 -2.47 5.00 -13.83
C GLU A 88 -2.52 5.57 -12.40
N ILE A 89 -3.24 6.68 -12.19
CA ILE A 89 -3.43 7.31 -10.87
C ILE A 89 -4.28 6.41 -9.96
N LEU A 90 -5.37 5.84 -10.47
CA LEU A 90 -6.25 4.95 -9.71
C LEU A 90 -5.52 3.68 -9.27
N THR A 91 -4.73 3.06 -10.15
CA THR A 91 -3.91 1.89 -9.80
C THR A 91 -2.84 2.23 -8.76
N ALA A 92 -2.20 3.40 -8.88
CA ALA A 92 -1.25 3.87 -7.87
C ALA A 92 -1.92 4.05 -6.49
N ARG A 93 -3.10 4.67 -6.44
CA ARG A 93 -3.88 4.82 -5.20
C ARG A 93 -4.34 3.46 -4.63
N MET A 94 -4.77 2.55 -5.50
CA MET A 94 -5.18 1.20 -5.13
C MET A 94 -4.03 0.38 -4.55
N THR A 95 -2.79 0.67 -4.99
CA THR A 95 -1.57 0.05 -4.45
C THR A 95 -1.11 0.72 -3.15
N ASP A 96 -1.21 2.05 -3.05
CA ASP A 96 -0.81 2.83 -1.87
C ASP A 96 -1.65 2.49 -0.64
N ARG A 97 -2.99 2.45 -0.79
CA ARG A 97 -3.95 2.20 0.30
C ARG A 97 -3.63 0.97 1.15
N PRO A 98 -3.38 -0.23 0.58
CA PRO A 98 -3.10 -1.41 1.39
C PRO A 98 -1.68 -1.45 1.99
N ILE A 99 -0.68 -0.78 1.41
CA ILE A 99 0.70 -0.84 1.93
C ILE A 99 0.99 0.26 2.97
N ARG A 100 0.36 1.44 2.84
CA ARG A 100 0.56 2.59 3.73
C ARG A 100 0.36 2.29 5.22
N PRO A 101 -0.71 1.60 5.67
CA PRO A 101 -0.92 1.33 7.10
C PRO A 101 0.03 0.26 7.65
N LEU A 102 0.82 -0.40 6.81
CA LEU A 102 1.73 -1.47 7.20
C LEU A 102 3.17 -0.98 7.41
N PHE A 103 3.41 0.32 7.36
CA PHE A 103 4.64 0.90 7.86
C PHE A 103 4.52 1.15 9.37
N PRO A 104 5.57 0.94 10.17
CA PRO A 104 5.54 1.28 11.59
C PRO A 104 5.14 2.75 11.81
N HIS A 105 4.36 3.02 12.86
CA HIS A 105 3.79 4.35 13.13
C HIS A 105 4.85 5.47 13.18
N SER A 106 6.06 5.17 13.65
CA SER A 106 7.18 6.11 13.77
C SER A 106 8.06 6.22 12.53
N TYR A 107 7.79 5.44 11.48
CA TYR A 107 8.63 5.43 10.29
C TYR A 107 8.45 6.73 9.48
N ARG A 108 9.55 7.44 9.21
CA ARG A 108 9.53 8.76 8.57
C ARG A 108 10.50 8.90 7.38
N ASN A 109 11.31 7.89 7.09
CA ASN A 109 12.12 7.88 5.88
C ASN A 109 11.21 7.95 4.65
N GLU A 110 11.62 8.72 3.64
CA GLU A 110 10.90 8.79 2.38
C GLU A 110 10.99 7.44 1.68
N VAL A 111 9.85 6.94 1.20
CA VAL A 111 9.76 5.68 0.45
C VAL A 111 9.09 5.93 -0.88
N GLN A 112 9.72 5.47 -1.95
CA GLN A 112 9.15 5.49 -3.29
C GLN A 112 8.96 4.06 -3.79
N VAL A 113 7.75 3.78 -4.28
CA VAL A 113 7.38 2.51 -4.91
C VAL A 113 7.05 2.82 -6.36
N ASN A 114 7.90 2.37 -7.28
CA ASN A 114 7.76 2.64 -8.70
C ASN A 114 7.45 1.36 -9.46
N SER A 115 6.23 1.29 -10.00
CA SER A 115 5.74 0.18 -10.81
C SER A 115 5.62 0.57 -12.28
N MET A 116 6.05 -0.31 -13.18
CA MET A 116 5.87 -0.13 -14.62
C MET A 116 5.43 -1.43 -15.29
N VAL A 117 4.45 -1.31 -16.19
CA VAL A 117 4.02 -2.43 -17.03
C VAL A 117 5.04 -2.61 -18.14
N LEU A 118 5.70 -3.77 -18.16
CA LEU A 118 6.70 -4.14 -19.15
C LEU A 118 6.09 -4.86 -20.35
N SER A 119 5.04 -5.64 -20.11
CA SER A 119 4.32 -6.42 -21.13
C SER A 119 2.85 -6.46 -20.76
N ALA A 120 1.97 -6.39 -21.76
CA ALA A 120 0.53 -6.49 -21.61
C ALA A 120 -0.02 -7.41 -22.70
N ASP A 121 -0.75 -8.45 -22.30
CA ASP A 121 -1.30 -9.45 -23.21
C ASP A 121 -2.63 -9.03 -23.87
N GLY A 122 -3.24 -7.95 -23.39
CA GLY A 122 -4.52 -7.43 -23.88
C GLY A 122 -5.76 -8.13 -23.31
N GLU A 123 -5.60 -9.13 -22.45
CA GLU A 123 -6.68 -9.86 -21.79
C GLU A 123 -6.70 -9.64 -20.27
N ASN A 124 -5.52 -9.48 -19.67
CA ASN A 124 -5.32 -9.40 -18.23
C ASN A 124 -4.97 -7.99 -17.79
N ASP A 125 -5.59 -7.59 -16.68
CA ASP A 125 -5.30 -6.30 -16.08
C ASP A 125 -4.06 -6.40 -15.18
N SER A 126 -3.27 -5.33 -15.16
CA SER A 126 -1.99 -5.29 -14.46
C SER A 126 -2.07 -4.58 -13.11
N ASP A 127 -3.25 -4.11 -12.74
CA ASP A 127 -3.54 -3.38 -11.50
C ASP A 127 -3.25 -4.22 -10.24
N VAL A 128 -3.77 -5.44 -10.16
CA VAL A 128 -3.52 -6.35 -9.02
C VAL A 128 -2.07 -6.81 -8.95
N LEU A 129 -1.40 -6.93 -10.10
CA LEU A 129 0.02 -7.26 -10.15
C LEU A 129 0.89 -6.14 -9.58
N CYS A 130 0.45 -4.89 -9.68
CA CYS A 130 1.11 -3.75 -9.04
C CYS A 130 1.05 -3.84 -7.50
N ILE A 131 -0.10 -4.25 -6.93
CA ILE A 131 -0.25 -4.48 -5.48
C ILE A 131 0.73 -5.57 -5.01
N ILE A 132 0.72 -6.72 -5.71
CA ILE A 132 1.60 -7.85 -5.40
C ILE A 132 3.07 -7.43 -5.56
N GLY A 133 3.40 -6.67 -6.61
CA GLY A 133 4.75 -6.20 -6.90
C GLY A 133 5.28 -5.26 -5.82
N ALA A 134 4.48 -4.29 -5.40
CA ALA A 134 4.81 -3.38 -4.30
C ALA A 134 5.02 -4.12 -2.99
N SER A 135 4.08 -5.00 -2.61
CA SER A 135 4.18 -5.81 -1.40
C SER A 135 5.41 -6.71 -1.41
N SER A 136 5.69 -7.36 -2.54
CA SER A 136 6.83 -8.26 -2.69
C SER A 136 8.14 -7.50 -2.60
N ALA A 137 8.28 -6.38 -3.31
CA ALA A 137 9.49 -5.55 -3.28
C ALA A 137 9.76 -4.98 -1.88
N LEU A 138 8.72 -4.48 -1.19
CA LEU A 138 8.82 -4.07 0.22
C LEU A 138 9.22 -5.24 1.11
N THR A 139 8.61 -6.42 0.93
CA THR A 139 8.92 -7.62 1.70
C THR A 139 10.36 -8.08 1.50
N LEU A 140 10.92 -7.97 0.30
CA LEU A 140 12.31 -8.34 0.02
C LEU A 140 13.33 -7.28 0.48
N SER A 141 12.91 -6.02 0.61
CA SER A 141 13.80 -4.94 1.04
C SER A 141 14.19 -4.98 2.53
N GLU A 142 15.06 -4.06 2.92
CA GLU A 142 15.42 -3.77 4.32
C GLU A 142 14.45 -2.80 5.03
N ILE A 143 13.55 -2.16 4.29
CA ILE A 143 12.59 -1.17 4.81
C ILE A 143 11.64 -1.86 5.82
N PRO A 144 11.44 -1.33 7.05
CA PRO A 144 10.46 -1.88 7.99
C PRO A 144 9.06 -1.94 7.38
N PHE A 145 8.46 -3.13 7.34
CA PHE A 145 7.16 -3.37 6.72
C PHE A 145 6.45 -4.54 7.42
N LEU A 146 5.22 -4.30 7.87
CA LEU A 146 4.34 -5.21 8.62
C LEU A 146 3.47 -6.10 7.71
N GLY A 147 3.68 -6.03 6.39
CA GLY A 147 3.07 -6.97 5.44
C GLY A 147 3.72 -8.37 5.49
N PRO A 148 3.55 -9.21 4.45
CA PRO A 148 3.09 -8.85 3.11
C PRO A 148 1.57 -8.69 3.00
N VAL A 149 1.16 -8.17 1.84
CA VAL A 149 -0.23 -8.12 1.37
C VAL A 149 -0.39 -9.01 0.15
N GLY A 150 -1.49 -9.75 0.10
CA GLY A 150 -2.00 -10.36 -1.12
C GLY A 150 -3.06 -9.47 -1.76
N GLY A 151 -3.14 -9.45 -3.09
CA GLY A 151 -4.12 -8.67 -3.82
C GLY A 151 -4.68 -9.44 -5.01
N VAL A 152 -6.00 -9.51 -5.14
CA VAL A 152 -6.70 -10.16 -6.26
C VAL A 152 -7.92 -9.35 -6.67
N ARG A 153 -8.41 -9.58 -7.89
CA ARG A 153 -9.71 -9.10 -8.35
C ARG A 153 -10.69 -10.27 -8.40
N VAL A 154 -11.90 -10.11 -7.92
CA VAL A 154 -12.95 -11.12 -7.96
C VAL A 154 -14.08 -10.62 -8.85
N GLY A 155 -14.42 -11.44 -9.84
CA GLY A 155 -15.65 -11.31 -10.59
C GLY A 155 -16.61 -12.47 -10.29
N ARG A 156 -17.84 -12.37 -10.75
CA ARG A 156 -18.83 -13.44 -10.73
C ARG A 156 -19.59 -13.48 -12.05
N VAL A 157 -19.39 -14.56 -12.80
CA VAL A 157 -20.03 -14.78 -14.10
C VAL A 157 -20.95 -15.97 -13.97
N LYS A 158 -22.24 -15.80 -14.33
CA LYS A 158 -23.27 -16.85 -14.25
C LYS A 158 -23.32 -17.51 -12.86
N GLY A 159 -23.18 -16.70 -11.80
CA GLY A 159 -23.21 -17.13 -10.41
C GLY A 159 -21.92 -17.80 -9.89
N GLN A 160 -20.86 -17.90 -10.70
CA GLN A 160 -19.59 -18.50 -10.29
C GLN A 160 -18.51 -17.44 -10.09
N PHE A 161 -17.84 -17.46 -8.94
CA PHE A 161 -16.72 -16.56 -8.68
C PHE A 161 -15.50 -16.91 -9.52
N ILE A 162 -14.82 -15.88 -10.04
CA ILE A 162 -13.62 -15.97 -10.85
C ILE A 162 -12.56 -15.04 -10.26
N ILE A 163 -11.37 -15.57 -10.02
CA ILE A 163 -10.21 -14.78 -9.61
C ILE A 163 -9.52 -14.21 -10.84
N ASN A 164 -9.15 -12.94 -10.75
CA ASN A 164 -8.48 -12.13 -11.76
C ASN A 164 -9.16 -12.29 -13.14
N PRO A 165 -10.47 -12.02 -13.26
CA PRO A 165 -11.20 -12.19 -14.52
C PRO A 165 -10.56 -11.36 -15.63
N THR A 166 -10.52 -11.92 -16.85
CA THR A 166 -10.08 -11.19 -18.04
C THR A 166 -11.00 -9.99 -18.31
N PHE A 167 -10.57 -9.04 -19.13
CA PHE A 167 -11.41 -7.90 -19.51
C PHE A 167 -12.78 -8.35 -20.05
N THR A 168 -12.83 -9.38 -20.90
CA THR A 168 -14.08 -9.93 -21.43
C THR A 168 -14.96 -10.55 -20.34
N GLN A 169 -14.38 -11.34 -19.44
CA GLN A 169 -15.13 -11.94 -18.32
C GLN A 169 -15.69 -10.88 -17.38
N ARG A 170 -14.96 -9.77 -17.18
CA ARG A 170 -15.39 -8.66 -16.34
C ARG A 170 -16.61 -7.94 -16.88
N VAL A 171 -16.76 -7.87 -18.21
CA VAL A 171 -17.97 -7.31 -18.84
C VAL A 171 -19.21 -8.17 -18.56
N GLU A 172 -19.06 -9.49 -18.49
CA GLU A 172 -20.16 -10.42 -18.15
C GLU A 172 -20.40 -10.55 -16.64
N SER A 173 -19.55 -9.93 -15.83
CA SER A 173 -19.52 -10.09 -14.39
C SER A 173 -20.52 -9.16 -13.71
N ASP A 174 -21.26 -9.68 -12.72
CA ASP A 174 -22.12 -8.85 -11.87
C ASP A 174 -21.42 -8.32 -10.62
N ILE A 175 -20.15 -8.69 -10.41
CA ILE A 175 -19.26 -8.19 -9.36
C ILE A 175 -17.92 -7.79 -9.99
N ASP A 176 -17.34 -6.69 -9.55
CA ASP A 176 -15.97 -6.33 -9.87
C ASP A 176 -15.27 -5.80 -8.61
N LEU A 177 -14.61 -6.69 -7.88
CA LEU A 177 -14.08 -6.42 -6.54
C LEU A 177 -12.58 -6.62 -6.49
N VAL A 178 -11.80 -5.55 -6.33
CA VAL A 178 -10.40 -5.65 -5.93
C VAL A 178 -10.31 -5.76 -4.41
N TYR A 179 -9.62 -6.80 -3.96
CA TYR A 179 -9.47 -7.15 -2.56
C TYR A 179 -8.00 -7.31 -2.22
N ALA A 180 -7.55 -6.59 -1.18
CA ALA A 180 -6.20 -6.70 -0.65
C ALA A 180 -6.22 -6.90 0.87
N CYS A 181 -5.40 -7.81 1.37
CA CYS A 181 -5.38 -8.21 2.78
C CYS A 181 -4.00 -8.59 3.28
N THR A 182 -3.81 -8.51 4.59
CA THR A 182 -2.75 -9.26 5.29
C THR A 182 -3.19 -10.71 5.50
N ALA A 183 -2.38 -11.49 6.20
CA ALA A 183 -2.71 -12.87 6.55
C ALA A 183 -3.94 -12.99 7.46
N GLU A 184 -4.26 -11.93 8.21
CA GLU A 184 -5.31 -11.97 9.23
C GLU A 184 -6.59 -11.26 8.80
N MET A 185 -6.47 -10.13 8.08
CA MET A 185 -7.61 -9.26 7.85
C MET A 185 -7.56 -8.50 6.51
N PRO A 186 -8.73 -8.14 5.95
CA PRO A 186 -8.80 -7.19 4.84
C PRO A 186 -8.17 -5.85 5.22
N VAL A 187 -7.39 -5.28 4.31
CA VAL A 187 -6.82 -3.93 4.46
C VAL A 187 -7.48 -2.95 3.50
N MET A 188 -7.78 -3.40 2.28
CA MET A 188 -8.39 -2.56 1.26
C MET A 188 -9.37 -3.37 0.42
N ILE A 189 -10.53 -2.78 0.18
CA ILE A 189 -11.58 -3.31 -0.67
C ILE A 189 -12.05 -2.16 -1.55
N GLU A 190 -12.10 -2.39 -2.85
CA GLU A 190 -12.57 -1.44 -3.85
C GLU A 190 -13.33 -2.21 -4.91
N GLY A 191 -14.54 -1.77 -5.28
CA GLY A 191 -15.27 -2.47 -6.31
C GLY A 191 -16.66 -1.93 -6.58
N SER A 192 -17.31 -2.55 -7.56
CA SER A 192 -18.70 -2.33 -7.91
C SER A 192 -19.44 -3.66 -8.04
N ALA A 193 -20.77 -3.61 -7.95
CA ALA A 193 -21.63 -4.77 -8.16
C ALA A 193 -22.98 -4.33 -8.73
N ASN A 194 -23.61 -5.19 -9.52
CA ASN A 194 -24.91 -4.96 -10.14
C ASN A 194 -26.03 -5.48 -9.23
N GLU A 195 -26.37 -4.69 -8.19
CA GLU A 195 -27.47 -4.97 -7.26
C GLU A 195 -27.40 -6.38 -6.65
N VAL A 196 -26.18 -6.80 -6.31
CA VAL A 196 -25.92 -8.11 -5.71
C VAL A 196 -26.18 -8.08 -4.21
N GLU A 197 -26.87 -9.10 -3.70
CA GLU A 197 -27.16 -9.31 -2.27
C GLU A 197 -25.87 -9.30 -1.41
N GLU A 198 -25.92 -8.68 -0.23
CA GLU A 198 -24.76 -8.53 0.65
C GLU A 198 -24.07 -9.86 1.04
N PRO A 199 -24.80 -10.96 1.32
CA PRO A 199 -24.16 -12.25 1.62
C PRO A 199 -23.23 -12.74 0.50
N VAL A 200 -23.55 -12.46 -0.76
CA VAL A 200 -22.71 -12.84 -1.90
C VAL A 200 -21.41 -12.03 -1.92
N ILE A 201 -21.45 -10.73 -1.61
CA ILE A 201 -20.25 -9.90 -1.52
C ILE A 201 -19.31 -10.43 -0.42
N ILE A 202 -19.87 -10.85 0.72
CA ILE A 202 -19.10 -11.47 1.80
C ILE A 202 -18.46 -12.80 1.33
N GLU A 203 -19.18 -13.62 0.58
CA GLU A 203 -18.63 -14.84 -0.02
C GLU A 203 -17.50 -14.53 -1.01
N ALA A 204 -17.66 -13.51 -1.86
CA ALA A 204 -16.62 -13.04 -2.77
C ALA A 204 -15.35 -12.62 -2.02
N MET A 205 -15.49 -11.89 -0.91
CA MET A 205 -14.37 -11.48 -0.05
C MET A 205 -13.66 -12.67 0.60
N ARG A 206 -14.41 -13.67 1.09
CA ARG A 206 -13.81 -14.89 1.67
C ARG A 206 -13.05 -15.69 0.61
N PHE A 207 -13.62 -15.80 -0.59
CA PHE A 207 -12.99 -16.43 -1.73
C PHE A 207 -11.68 -15.71 -2.10
N ALA A 208 -11.73 -14.37 -2.21
CA ALA A 208 -10.56 -13.53 -2.46
C ALA A 208 -9.45 -13.71 -1.41
N HIS A 209 -9.83 -13.67 -0.13
CA HIS A 209 -8.90 -13.76 0.98
C HIS A 209 -8.10 -15.06 0.95
N SER A 210 -8.76 -16.19 0.67
CA SER A 210 -8.11 -17.50 0.59
C SER A 210 -7.01 -17.56 -0.48
N GLU A 211 -7.20 -16.84 -1.59
CA GLU A 211 -6.22 -16.75 -2.68
C GLU A 211 -5.10 -15.76 -2.36
N CYS A 212 -5.42 -14.67 -1.66
CA CYS A 212 -4.42 -13.73 -1.16
C CYS A 212 -3.45 -14.37 -0.17
N ILE A 213 -3.88 -15.32 0.67
CA ILE A 213 -2.99 -16.05 1.59
C ILE A 213 -1.88 -16.77 0.81
N LYS A 214 -2.21 -17.43 -0.31
CA LYS A 214 -1.22 -18.11 -1.16
C LYS A 214 -0.16 -17.14 -1.68
N LEU A 215 -0.58 -15.94 -2.08
CA LEU A 215 0.33 -14.88 -2.54
C LEU A 215 1.22 -14.35 -1.42
N ILE A 216 0.71 -14.23 -0.19
CA ILE A 216 1.49 -13.80 0.98
C ILE A 216 2.56 -14.84 1.32
N GLU A 217 2.18 -16.11 1.38
CA GLU A 217 3.09 -17.22 1.66
C GLU A 217 4.21 -17.30 0.61
N ALA A 218 3.88 -17.08 -0.67
CA ALA A 218 4.85 -17.07 -1.74
C ALA A 218 5.85 -15.91 -1.63
N GLN A 219 5.42 -14.74 -1.20
CA GLN A 219 6.32 -13.59 -0.97
C GLN A 219 7.32 -13.88 0.16
N LEU A 220 6.85 -14.48 1.25
CA LEU A 220 7.70 -14.90 2.36
C LEU A 220 8.66 -16.03 1.94
N GLU A 221 8.18 -16.98 1.16
CA GLU A 221 9.01 -18.06 0.62
C GLU A 221 10.07 -17.53 -0.35
N LEU A 222 9.74 -16.56 -1.21
CA LEU A 222 10.70 -15.91 -2.09
C LEU A 222 11.82 -15.24 -1.27
N ARG A 223 11.46 -14.54 -0.19
CA ARG A 223 12.44 -13.95 0.74
C ARG A 223 13.38 -15.02 1.33
N ARG A 224 12.83 -16.17 1.76
CA ARG A 224 13.62 -17.32 2.26
C ARG A 224 14.55 -17.88 1.19
N ARG A 225 14.08 -18.09 -0.04
CA ARG A 225 14.89 -18.60 -1.17
C ARG A 225 16.03 -17.66 -1.55
N MET A 226 15.87 -16.36 -1.32
CA MET A 226 16.94 -15.37 -1.51
C MET A 226 17.95 -15.33 -0.35
N GLY A 227 17.77 -16.15 0.69
CA GLY A 227 18.67 -16.20 1.85
C GLY A 227 18.57 -14.98 2.77
N LEU A 228 17.50 -14.20 2.66
CA LEU A 228 17.29 -13.02 3.49
C LEU A 228 16.76 -13.42 4.87
N PRO A 229 17.17 -12.74 5.96
CA PRO A 229 16.65 -13.02 7.30
C PRO A 229 15.14 -12.75 7.37
N ALA A 230 14.47 -13.27 8.40
CA ALA A 230 13.06 -12.95 8.65
C ALA A 230 12.85 -11.43 8.62
N LYS A 231 11.71 -10.99 8.06
CA LYS A 231 11.41 -9.57 7.95
C LYS A 231 11.26 -8.99 9.36
N ILE A 232 12.03 -7.96 9.67
CA ILE A 232 11.92 -7.22 10.93
C ILE A 232 11.13 -5.96 10.62
N ALA A 233 9.96 -5.83 11.24
CA ALA A 233 9.28 -4.54 11.32
C ALA A 233 9.73 -3.88 12.62
N GLN A 234 10.71 -2.98 12.52
CA GLN A 234 11.15 -2.22 13.70
C GLN A 234 10.02 -1.27 14.13
N VAL A 235 9.38 -1.57 15.26
CA VAL A 235 8.59 -0.59 16.01
C VAL A 235 9.57 0.12 16.93
N VAL A 236 10.25 1.15 16.43
CA VAL A 236 10.97 2.04 17.33
C VAL A 236 9.89 2.86 18.02
N ASP A 237 9.67 2.57 19.31
CA ASP A 237 8.82 3.37 20.18
C ASP A 237 9.49 4.74 20.34
N MET A 238 9.11 5.67 19.45
CA MET A 238 9.56 7.07 19.50
C MET A 238 8.68 7.88 20.46
N GLU A 239 7.68 7.27 21.13
CA GLU A 239 6.88 7.99 22.11
C GLU A 239 7.73 8.31 23.33
N ASP A 240 7.93 9.61 23.56
CA ASP A 240 8.35 10.09 24.86
C ASP A 240 7.19 9.90 25.84
N ARG A 241 7.16 8.74 26.49
CA ARG A 241 6.12 8.38 27.47
C ARG A 241 5.95 9.41 28.58
N ILE A 242 6.99 10.17 28.89
CA ILE A 242 6.93 11.25 29.88
C ILE A 242 6.14 12.41 29.31
N LEU A 243 6.47 12.86 28.10
CA LEU A 243 5.71 13.90 27.40
C LEU A 243 4.25 13.50 27.19
N THR A 244 3.98 12.27 26.73
CA THR A 244 2.62 11.76 26.54
C THR A 244 1.84 11.75 27.85
N GLY A 245 2.46 11.37 28.98
CA GLY A 245 1.85 11.43 30.30
C GLY A 245 1.47 12.87 30.71
N ILE A 246 2.38 13.83 30.51
CA ILE A 246 2.13 15.25 30.78
C ILE A 246 0.98 15.79 29.92
N LEU A 247 0.95 15.44 28.63
CA LEU A 247 -0.10 15.88 27.71
C LEU A 247 -1.46 15.29 28.10
N ARG A 248 -1.53 14.03 28.52
CA ARG A 248 -2.78 13.46 29.04
C ARG A 248 -3.29 14.26 30.24
N GLU A 249 -2.45 14.52 31.24
CA GLU A 249 -2.89 15.27 32.42
C GLU A 249 -3.33 16.71 32.10
N THR A 250 -2.66 17.37 31.15
CA THR A 250 -2.85 18.80 30.89
C THR A 250 -3.84 19.12 29.77
N ALA A 251 -3.94 18.27 28.75
CA ALA A 251 -4.78 18.48 27.57
C ALA A 251 -6.08 17.68 27.59
N GLU A 252 -6.10 16.47 28.16
CA GLU A 252 -7.24 15.56 28.05
C GLU A 252 -8.56 16.15 28.58
N PRO A 253 -8.63 16.81 29.76
CA PRO A 253 -9.87 17.41 30.22
C PRO A 253 -10.38 18.50 29.28
N LEU A 254 -9.46 19.32 28.76
CA LEU A 254 -9.77 20.42 27.85
C LEU A 254 -10.24 19.94 26.48
N LEU A 255 -9.61 18.88 25.97
CA LEU A 255 -10.00 18.21 24.72
C LEU A 255 -11.35 17.51 24.86
N ASN A 256 -11.61 16.84 25.99
CA ASN A 256 -12.90 16.21 26.25
C ASN A 256 -14.07 17.21 26.19
N ASP A 257 -13.87 18.43 26.71
CA ASP A 257 -14.87 19.49 26.63
C ASP A 257 -14.99 20.05 25.21
N ALA A 258 -13.86 20.24 24.52
CA ALA A 258 -13.84 20.71 23.14
C ALA A 258 -14.56 19.75 22.18
N LEU A 259 -14.31 18.45 22.31
CA LEU A 259 -14.86 17.40 21.45
C LEU A 259 -16.38 17.22 21.58
N ARG A 260 -16.97 17.69 22.68
CA ARG A 260 -18.44 17.69 22.89
C ARG A 260 -19.16 18.85 22.19
N ILE A 261 -18.43 19.86 21.71
CA ILE A 261 -18.99 20.97 20.95
C ILE A 261 -19.54 20.42 19.62
N GLN A 262 -20.83 20.60 19.40
CA GLN A 262 -21.52 20.10 18.20
C GLN A 262 -21.07 20.86 16.93
N ASP A 263 -21.02 22.18 17.02
CA ASP A 263 -20.60 23.02 15.89
C ASP A 263 -19.14 22.76 15.52
N MET A 264 -18.92 22.42 14.25
CA MET A 264 -17.59 22.01 13.75
C MET A 264 -16.57 23.13 13.89
N ARG A 265 -16.92 24.37 13.51
CA ARG A 265 -15.98 25.50 13.53
C ARG A 265 -15.63 25.90 14.96
N ALA A 266 -16.63 25.94 15.85
CA ALA A 266 -16.41 26.20 17.26
C ALA A 266 -15.54 25.11 17.91
N ARG A 267 -15.75 23.84 17.54
CA ARG A 267 -14.92 22.71 17.99
C ARG A 267 -13.47 22.85 17.51
N GLU A 268 -13.24 23.09 16.21
CA GLU A 268 -11.90 23.27 15.64
C GLU A 268 -11.16 24.45 16.29
N ASN A 269 -11.83 25.59 16.42
CA ASN A 269 -11.26 26.76 17.10
C ASN A 269 -10.88 26.43 18.55
N ARG A 270 -11.76 25.72 19.27
CA ARG A 270 -11.50 25.32 20.65
C ARG A 270 -10.32 24.36 20.76
N ILE A 271 -10.22 23.36 19.88
CA ILE A 271 -9.08 22.43 19.85
C ILE A 271 -7.78 23.20 19.58
N ALA A 272 -7.79 24.14 18.62
CA ALA A 272 -6.62 24.96 18.31
C ALA A 272 -6.19 25.84 19.50
N GLU A 273 -7.14 26.44 20.22
CA GLU A 273 -6.88 27.16 21.46
C GLU A 273 -6.25 26.27 22.53
N VAL A 274 -6.79 25.07 22.73
CA VAL A 274 -6.26 24.09 23.69
C VAL A 274 -4.83 23.72 23.31
N LYS A 275 -4.59 23.32 22.05
CA LYS A 275 -3.26 22.97 21.53
C LYS A 275 -2.25 24.08 21.78
N LYS A 276 -2.58 25.33 21.43
CA LYS A 276 -1.72 26.49 21.67
C LYS A 276 -1.44 26.73 23.16
N SER A 277 -2.47 26.61 24.00
CA SER A 277 -2.32 26.84 25.45
C SER A 277 -1.48 25.76 26.13
N VAL A 278 -1.62 24.50 25.72
CA VAL A 278 -0.88 23.37 26.27
C VAL A 278 0.57 23.43 25.79
N PHE A 279 0.79 23.73 24.51
CA PHE A 279 2.14 23.90 23.96
C PHE A 279 2.94 24.96 24.74
N ALA A 280 2.35 26.14 24.97
CA ALA A 280 3.01 27.20 25.73
C ALA A 280 3.42 26.75 27.15
N LYS A 281 2.56 26.02 27.86
CA LYS A 281 2.84 25.48 29.20
C LYS A 281 3.93 24.40 29.18
N VAL A 282 3.92 23.54 28.16
CA VAL A 282 4.89 22.45 28.03
C VAL A 282 6.27 23.00 27.72
N VAL A 283 6.39 23.97 26.80
CA VAL A 283 7.67 24.59 26.44
C VAL A 283 8.24 25.41 27.59
N GLU A 284 7.40 26.11 28.36
CA GLU A 284 7.83 26.84 29.56
C GLU A 284 8.48 25.90 30.59
N LYS A 285 7.91 24.70 30.78
CA LYS A 285 8.40 23.70 31.73
C LYS A 285 9.52 22.82 31.16
N TYR A 286 9.54 22.60 29.85
CA TYR A 286 10.48 21.74 29.13
C TYR A 286 10.96 22.42 27.83
N PRO A 287 11.93 23.34 27.90
CA PRO A 287 12.38 24.12 26.74
C PRO A 287 13.01 23.31 25.59
N VAL A 288 13.30 22.03 25.81
CA VAL A 288 13.89 21.11 24.82
C VAL A 288 12.82 20.55 23.87
N VAL A 289 11.53 20.62 24.24
CA VAL A 289 10.43 20.13 23.41
C VAL A 289 10.22 21.08 22.24
N THR A 290 10.46 20.60 21.02
CA THR A 290 10.16 21.35 19.79
C THR A 290 8.68 21.24 19.42
N GLU A 291 8.20 22.14 18.57
CA GLU A 291 6.81 22.11 18.08
C GLU A 291 6.48 20.80 17.36
N ILE A 292 7.42 20.25 16.58
CA ILE A 292 7.24 18.97 15.88
C ILE A 292 7.07 17.82 16.88
N VAL A 293 7.94 17.73 17.90
CA VAL A 293 7.87 16.69 18.93
C VAL A 293 6.58 16.81 19.74
N PHE A 294 6.16 18.04 20.06
CA PHE A 294 4.88 18.29 20.70
C PHE A 294 3.70 17.84 19.83
N ASN A 295 3.66 18.22 18.56
CA ASN A 295 2.57 17.86 17.65
C ASN A 295 2.47 16.35 17.50
N MET A 296 3.59 15.65 17.34
CA MET A 296 3.63 14.18 17.25
C MET A 296 3.08 13.47 18.49
N ALA A 297 3.13 14.09 19.67
CA ALA A 297 2.62 13.53 20.91
C ALA A 297 1.20 14.02 21.25
N PHE A 298 0.79 15.16 20.71
CA PHE A 298 -0.52 15.78 20.96
C PHE A 298 -1.61 15.27 20.01
N ASP A 299 -1.27 15.08 18.73
CA ASP A 299 -2.17 14.65 17.66
C ASP A 299 -2.42 13.12 17.70
#